data_AF-A0A4Y2UZ16-F1
#
_entry.id   AF-A0A4Y2UZ16-F1
#
_cell.length_a   1.000
_cell.length_b   1.000
_cell.length_c   1.000
_cell.angle_alpha   90.00
_cell.angle_beta   90.00
_cell.angle_gamma   90.00
#
_symmetry.space_group_name_H-M   'P 1'
#
loop_
_entity.id
_entity.type
_entity.pdbx_description
1 polymer ?
#
loop_
_entity_poly.entity_id
_entity_poly.type
_entity_poly.pdbx_seq_one_letter_code
_entity_poly.pdbx_strand_id
1 'polypeptide(L)'
;MFEADMKELKEKTVTITDIKMPVLKTLVSYLYSGFLPDCDFHFLCDLYYAASKYDITELQLACIRLLLGKVTLKNIFRVLKLSLSHNDELLKSVAMTLLSANIETIILTPHWKNLMHDDPEIALEASTFFDL
;
A
#
# COMPACT_ATOMS: atom_id res chain seq x y z
N MET A 1 -16.44 15.28 -8.38
CA MET A 1 -16.17 16.26 -7.29
C MET A 1 -16.39 17.70 -7.74
N PHE A 2 -15.74 18.16 -8.82
CA PHE A 2 -15.83 19.56 -9.25
C PHE A 2 -16.84 19.85 -10.37
N GLU A 3 -17.50 18.82 -10.92
CA GLU A 3 -18.49 18.97 -12.01
C GLU A 3 -19.94 18.77 -11.54
N ALA A 4 -20.11 18.15 -10.38
CA ALA A 4 -21.42 17.89 -9.79
C ALA A 4 -21.85 19.05 -8.87
N ASP A 5 -23.15 19.30 -8.73
CA ASP A 5 -23.71 20.33 -7.84
C ASP A 5 -23.55 19.98 -6.35
N MET A 6 -22.31 19.92 -5.89
CA MET A 6 -21.91 19.57 -4.53
C MET A 6 -21.33 20.79 -3.80
N LYS A 7 -21.11 20.68 -2.48
CA LYS A 7 -20.59 21.77 -1.66
C LYS A 7 -19.23 22.26 -2.16
N GLU A 8 -18.39 21.33 -2.62
CA GLU A 8 -17.06 21.57 -3.15
C GLU A 8 -17.09 22.50 -4.37
N LEU A 9 -18.10 22.36 -5.23
CA LEU A 9 -18.31 23.25 -6.38
C LEU A 9 -18.74 24.65 -5.94
N LYS A 10 -19.64 24.74 -4.95
CA LYS A 10 -20.19 26.01 -4.45
C LYS A 10 -19.17 26.81 -3.65
N GLU A 11 -18.41 26.14 -2.79
CA GLU A 11 -17.44 26.75 -1.87
C GLU A 11 -16.04 26.87 -2.48
N LYS A 12 -15.82 26.27 -3.67
CA LYS A 12 -14.51 26.19 -4.36
C LYS A 12 -13.39 25.67 -3.45
N THR A 13 -13.75 24.88 -2.46
CA THR A 13 -12.88 24.40 -1.40
C THR A 13 -13.15 22.92 -1.19
N VAL A 14 -12.09 22.12 -1.06
CA VAL A 14 -12.18 20.70 -0.72
C VAL A 14 -11.49 20.49 0.61
N THR A 15 -12.20 19.92 1.57
CA THR A 15 -11.65 19.56 2.88
C THR A 15 -11.22 18.09 2.85
N ILE A 16 -9.94 17.83 3.15
CA ILE A 16 -9.35 16.50 3.18
C ILE A 16 -8.89 16.22 4.60
N THR A 17 -9.44 15.20 5.26
CA THR A 17 -9.20 14.90 6.68
C THR A 17 -8.48 13.58 6.93
N ASP A 18 -8.41 12.71 5.92
CA ASP A 18 -7.92 11.33 6.05
C ASP A 18 -6.54 11.11 5.42
N ILE A 19 -5.92 12.16 4.88
CA ILE A 19 -4.58 12.12 4.28
C ILE A 19 -3.66 13.08 5.02
N LYS A 20 -2.48 12.58 5.40
CA LYS A 20 -1.45 13.39 6.05
C LYS A 20 -0.99 14.50 5.10
N MET A 21 -0.85 15.72 5.63
CA MET A 21 -0.44 16.90 4.84
C MET A 21 0.81 16.68 3.98
N PRO A 22 1.90 16.02 4.45
CA PRO A 22 3.06 15.74 3.60
C PRO A 22 2.73 14.85 2.39
N VAL A 23 1.88 13.85 2.56
CA VAL A 23 1.44 12.93 1.50
C VAL A 23 0.61 13.67 0.47
N LEU A 24 -0.35 14.50 0.93
CA LEU A 24 -1.17 15.33 0.06
C LEU A 24 -0.33 16.31 -0.76
N LYS A 25 0.67 16.94 -0.14
CA LYS A 25 1.61 17.83 -0.84
C LYS A 25 2.34 17.09 -1.96
N THR A 26 2.87 15.90 -1.70
CA THR A 26 3.55 15.11 -2.73
C THR A 26 2.60 14.69 -3.85
N LEU A 27 1.37 14.29 -3.54
CA LEU A 27 0.35 13.97 -4.53
C LEU A 27 0.08 15.18 -5.45
N VAL A 28 -0.16 16.36 -4.87
CA VAL A 28 -0.38 17.58 -5.66
C VAL A 28 0.87 17.94 -6.49
N SER A 29 2.06 17.89 -5.90
CA SER A 29 3.31 18.13 -6.63
C SER A 29 3.50 17.16 -7.79
N TYR A 30 3.14 15.89 -7.62
CA TYR A 30 3.19 14.88 -8.68
C TYR A 30 2.23 15.24 -9.83
N LEU A 31 1.00 15.68 -9.54
CA LEU A 31 0.05 16.08 -10.58
C LEU A 31 0.57 17.20 -11.48
N TYR A 32 1.39 18.12 -10.95
CA TYR A 32 1.97 19.21 -11.73
C TYR A 32 3.29 18.86 -12.41
N SER A 33 4.06 17.90 -11.89
CA SER A 33 5.44 17.64 -12.34
C SER A 33 5.66 16.26 -12.96
N GLY A 34 4.78 15.30 -12.71
CA GLY A 34 4.96 13.88 -12.99
C GLY A 34 6.10 13.22 -12.21
N PHE A 35 6.72 13.94 -11.26
CA PHE A 35 7.90 13.47 -10.54
C PHE A 35 7.55 12.95 -9.14
N LEU A 36 7.94 11.70 -8.88
CA LEU A 36 7.89 11.09 -7.55
C LEU A 36 9.32 10.88 -7.02
N PRO A 37 9.75 11.59 -5.97
CA PRO A 37 11.04 11.32 -5.33
C PRO A 37 11.07 9.94 -4.66
N ASP A 38 12.27 9.44 -4.36
CA ASP A 38 12.42 8.26 -3.52
C ASP A 38 11.98 8.59 -2.08
N CYS A 39 11.01 7.83 -1.58
CA CYS A 39 10.40 8.02 -0.26
C CYS A 39 10.56 6.74 0.57
N ASP A 40 10.38 6.84 1.89
CA ASP A 40 10.36 5.65 2.73
C ASP A 40 9.11 4.78 2.50
N PHE A 41 9.17 3.54 2.96
CA PHE A 41 8.11 2.55 2.79
C PHE A 41 6.75 3.02 3.34
N HIS A 42 6.72 3.62 4.52
CA HIS A 42 5.46 4.04 5.14
C HIS A 42 4.84 5.21 4.38
N PHE A 43 5.66 6.17 3.97
CA PHE A 43 5.22 7.27 3.14
C PHE A 43 4.66 6.78 1.79
N LEU A 44 5.33 5.82 1.15
CA LEU A 44 4.86 5.24 -0.10
C LEU A 44 3.53 4.48 0.07
N CYS A 45 3.32 3.75 1.17
CA CYS A 45 2.01 3.15 1.45
C CYS A 45 0.90 4.21 1.59
N ASP A 46 1.17 5.30 2.31
CA ASP A 46 0.19 6.37 2.51
C ASP A 46 -0.10 7.10 1.19
N LEU A 47 0.93 7.32 0.35
CA LEU A 47 0.80 7.93 -0.96
C LEU A 47 0.08 7.02 -1.96
N TYR A 48 0.34 5.72 -1.92
CA TYR A 48 -0.37 4.72 -2.70
C TYR A 48 -1.86 4.72 -2.38
N TYR A 49 -2.22 4.77 -1.09
CA TYR A 49 -3.62 4.90 -0.66
C TYR A 49 -4.25 6.19 -1.21
N ALA A 50 -3.55 7.33 -1.09
CA ALA A 50 -4.03 8.61 -1.61
C ALA A 50 -4.22 8.58 -3.14
N ALA A 51 -3.28 7.99 -3.88
CA ALA A 51 -3.35 7.83 -5.33
C ALA A 51 -4.54 6.95 -5.74
N SER A 52 -4.77 5.83 -5.04
CA SER A 52 -5.92 4.96 -5.27
C SER A 52 -7.25 5.68 -4.97
N LYS A 53 -7.32 6.46 -3.87
CA LYS A 53 -8.53 7.20 -3.48
C LYS A 53 -8.95 8.25 -4.51
N TYR A 54 -7.98 8.94 -5.11
CA TYR A 54 -8.23 9.98 -6.13
C TYR A 54 -8.11 9.47 -7.56
N ASP A 55 -8.01 8.15 -7.76
CA ASP A 55 -7.94 7.50 -9.07
C ASP A 55 -6.79 8.00 -9.96
N ILE A 56 -5.60 8.21 -9.35
CA ILE A 56 -4.39 8.65 -10.04
C ILE A 56 -3.51 7.42 -10.33
N THR A 57 -3.90 6.67 -11.35
CA THR A 57 -3.31 5.37 -11.71
C THR A 57 -1.78 5.44 -11.90
N GLU A 58 -1.26 6.48 -12.55
CA GLU A 58 0.17 6.62 -12.82
C GLU A 58 0.99 6.79 -11.54
N LEU A 59 0.47 7.56 -10.58
CA LEU A 59 1.11 7.74 -9.27
C LEU A 59 1.06 6.45 -8.45
N GLN A 60 -0.07 5.73 -8.53
CA GLN A 60 -0.23 4.43 -7.87
C GLN A 60 0.83 3.44 -8.38
N LEU A 61 0.99 3.32 -9.70
CA LEU A 61 2.02 2.49 -10.33
C LEU A 61 3.45 2.93 -9.98
N ALA A 62 3.70 4.24 -9.90
CA ALA A 62 4.99 4.76 -9.47
C ALA A 62 5.31 4.37 -8.02
N CYS A 63 4.32 4.43 -7.12
CA CYS A 63 4.47 3.97 -5.74
C CYS A 63 4.79 2.47 -5.67
N ILE A 64 4.09 1.63 -6.44
CA ILE A 64 4.35 0.18 -6.51
C ILE A 64 5.80 -0.09 -6.90
N ARG A 65 6.29 0.56 -7.97
CA ARG A 65 7.67 0.39 -8.44
C ARG A 65 8.71 0.67 -7.37
N LEU A 66 8.51 1.72 -6.56
CA LEU A 66 9.41 2.04 -5.45
C LEU A 66 9.23 1.09 -4.26
N LEU A 67 8.00 0.64 -3.98
CA LEU A 67 7.70 -0.31 -2.90
C LEU A 67 8.36 -1.67 -3.11
N LEU A 68 8.45 -2.16 -4.36
CA LEU A 68 9.09 -3.44 -4.69
C LEU A 68 10.53 -3.51 -4.17
N GLY A 69 11.30 -2.42 -4.30
CA GLY A 69 12.67 -2.32 -3.79
C GLY A 69 12.79 -2.16 -2.27
N LYS A 70 11.67 -2.05 -1.55
CA LYS A 70 11.61 -1.79 -0.10
C LYS A 70 10.87 -2.89 0.68
N VAL A 71 10.54 -4.00 0.02
CA VAL A 71 9.97 -5.18 0.67
C VAL A 71 11.04 -5.86 1.52
N THR A 72 10.71 -6.15 2.77
CA THR A 72 11.59 -6.79 3.76
C THR A 72 10.78 -7.73 4.65
N LEU A 73 11.45 -8.64 5.37
CA LEU A 73 10.80 -9.51 6.34
C LEU A 73 10.04 -8.74 7.45
N LYS A 74 10.47 -7.51 7.75
CA LYS A 74 9.86 -6.67 8.78
C LYS A 74 8.52 -6.07 8.36
N ASN A 75 8.28 -5.91 7.06
CA ASN A 75 7.07 -5.26 6.53
C ASN A 75 6.23 -6.18 5.63
N ILE A 76 6.61 -7.45 5.50
CA ILE A 76 6.05 -8.40 4.53
C ILE A 76 4.53 -8.60 4.65
N PHE A 77 3.99 -8.72 5.88
CA PHE A 77 2.55 -8.87 6.07
C PHE A 77 1.78 -7.60 5.75
N ARG A 78 2.39 -6.42 5.98
CA ARG A 78 1.81 -5.15 5.55
C ARG A 78 1.80 -5.04 4.03
N VAL A 79 2.82 -5.55 3.35
CA VAL A 79 2.84 -5.63 1.88
C VAL A 79 1.76 -6.57 1.37
N LEU A 80 1.60 -7.77 1.96
CA LEU A 80 0.53 -8.71 1.61
C LEU A 80 -0.87 -8.11 1.80
N LYS A 81 -1.09 -7.42 2.93
CA LYS A 81 -2.35 -6.73 3.20
C LYS A 81 -2.62 -5.63 2.17
N LEU A 82 -1.59 -4.85 1.81
CA LEU A 82 -1.70 -3.83 0.78
C LEU A 82 -2.02 -4.44 -0.59
N SER A 83 -1.33 -5.52 -0.98
CA SER A 83 -1.55 -6.17 -2.27
C SER A 83 -2.94 -6.78 -2.39
N LEU A 84 -3.44 -7.42 -1.33
CA LEU A 84 -4.79 -8.01 -1.33
C LEU A 84 -5.88 -6.94 -1.37
N SER A 85 -5.70 -5.85 -0.62
CA SER A 85 -6.69 -4.76 -0.57
C SER A 85 -6.89 -4.06 -1.92
N HIS A 86 -5.89 -4.13 -2.79
CA HIS A 86 -5.89 -3.43 -4.09
C HIS A 86 -5.70 -4.37 -5.29
N ASN A 87 -5.78 -5.68 -5.06
CA ASN A 87 -5.61 -6.72 -6.08
C ASN A 87 -4.31 -6.56 -6.91
N ASP A 88 -3.21 -6.23 -6.23
CA ASP A 88 -1.89 -6.03 -6.84
C ASP A 88 -1.07 -7.34 -6.84
N GLU A 89 -1.15 -8.06 -7.96
CA GLU A 89 -0.48 -9.35 -8.13
C GLU A 89 1.06 -9.26 -8.07
N LEU A 90 1.65 -8.11 -8.43
CA LEU A 90 3.10 -7.96 -8.45
C LEU A 90 3.66 -7.81 -7.04
N LEU A 91 3.06 -6.94 -6.22
CA LEU A 91 3.40 -6.81 -4.80
C LEU A 91 3.12 -8.10 -4.05
N LYS A 92 2.00 -8.77 -4.36
CA LYS A 92 1.66 -10.07 -3.79
C LYS A 92 2.76 -11.09 -4.09
N SER A 93 3.11 -11.28 -5.35
CA SER A 93 4.14 -12.24 -5.79
C SER A 93 5.49 -12.00 -5.11
N VAL A 94 5.95 -10.75 -5.03
CA VAL A 94 7.23 -10.40 -4.36
C VAL A 94 7.18 -10.69 -2.86
N ALA A 95 6.12 -10.28 -2.18
CA ALA A 95 5.98 -10.55 -0.74
C ALA A 95 5.90 -12.05 -0.45
N MET A 96 5.11 -12.77 -1.24
CA MET A 96 4.96 -14.21 -1.16
C MET A 96 6.26 -14.97 -1.40
N THR A 97 7.08 -14.55 -2.38
CA THR A 97 8.40 -15.16 -2.67
C THR A 97 9.38 -14.95 -1.51
N LEU A 98 9.39 -13.76 -0.91
CA LEU A 98 10.25 -13.49 0.24
C LEU A 98 9.78 -14.27 1.48
N LEU A 99 8.47 -14.43 1.64
CA LEU A 99 7.86 -15.14 2.76
C LEU A 99 8.21 -16.62 2.71
N SER A 100 8.00 -17.27 1.55
CA SER A 100 8.26 -18.70 1.38
C SER A 100 9.72 -19.05 1.62
N ALA A 101 10.65 -18.21 1.17
CA ALA A 101 12.09 -18.37 1.39
C ALA A 101 12.51 -18.29 2.88
N ASN A 102 11.67 -17.76 3.77
CA ASN A 102 12.00 -17.52 5.17
C ASN A 102 10.98 -18.12 6.15
N ILE A 103 10.04 -18.94 5.66
CA ILE A 103 8.83 -19.32 6.40
C ILE A 103 9.13 -20.06 7.70
N GLU A 104 10.12 -20.97 7.69
CA GLU A 104 10.54 -21.75 8.87
C GLU A 104 10.94 -20.84 10.05
N THR A 105 11.53 -19.69 9.76
CA THR A 105 11.91 -18.71 10.78
C THR A 105 10.73 -17.84 11.22
N ILE A 106 9.86 -17.49 10.27
CA ILE A 106 8.75 -16.56 10.45
C ILE A 106 7.65 -17.18 11.33
N ILE A 107 7.28 -18.44 11.11
CA ILE A 107 6.21 -19.11 11.86
C ILE A 107 6.49 -19.19 13.37
N LEU A 108 7.75 -19.16 13.76
CA LEU A 108 8.19 -19.19 15.15
C LEU A 108 8.11 -17.81 15.82
N THR A 109 7.95 -16.73 15.04
CA THR A 109 7.94 -15.37 15.57
C THR A 109 6.61 -15.01 16.23
N PRO A 110 6.62 -14.11 17.24
CA PRO A 110 5.38 -13.51 17.75
C PRO A 110 4.60 -12.77 16.67
N HIS A 111 5.29 -12.25 15.65
CA HIS A 111 4.66 -11.51 14.57
C HIS A 111 3.70 -12.38 13.76
N TRP A 112 4.08 -13.63 13.46
CA TRP A 112 3.20 -14.61 12.83
C TRP A 112 1.99 -14.97 13.71
N LYS A 113 2.23 -15.20 15.00
CA LYS A 113 1.14 -15.52 15.94
C LYS A 113 0.11 -14.40 16.05
N ASN A 114 0.58 -13.15 16.10
CA ASN A 114 -0.30 -11.99 16.12
C ASN A 114 -1.06 -11.86 14.79
N LEU A 115 -0.40 -12.09 13.64
CA LEU A 115 -1.07 -12.07 12.33
C LEU A 115 -2.23 -13.08 12.26
N MET A 116 -2.03 -14.30 12.74
CA MET A 116 -3.08 -15.33 12.76
C MET A 116 -4.31 -14.90 13.57
N HIS A 117 -4.12 -14.08 14.60
CA HIS A 117 -5.20 -13.56 15.44
C HIS A 117 -5.85 -12.30 14.86
N ASP A 118 -5.02 -11.34 14.45
CA ASP A 118 -5.47 -9.99 14.07
C ASP A 118 -5.98 -9.92 12.63
N ASP A 119 -5.41 -10.71 11.73
CA ASP A 119 -5.69 -10.71 10.29
C ASP A 119 -5.65 -12.16 9.73
N PRO A 120 -6.60 -13.04 10.11
CA PRO A 120 -6.56 -14.47 9.76
C PRO A 120 -6.63 -14.73 8.24
N GLU A 121 -7.28 -13.86 7.47
CA GLU A 121 -7.30 -13.96 6.00
C GLU A 121 -5.91 -13.77 5.39
N ILE A 122 -5.13 -12.82 5.93
CA ILE A 122 -3.75 -12.58 5.49
C ILE A 122 -2.86 -13.76 5.89
N ALA A 123 -3.06 -14.31 7.09
CA ALA A 123 -2.34 -15.48 7.55
C ALA A 123 -2.66 -16.72 6.69
N LEU A 124 -3.93 -16.92 6.33
CA LEU A 124 -4.34 -17.98 5.43
C LEU A 124 -3.67 -17.83 4.07
N GLU A 125 -3.73 -16.64 3.46
CA GLU A 125 -3.07 -16.37 2.19
C GLU A 125 -1.56 -16.65 2.29
N ALA A 126 -0.90 -16.15 3.34
CA ALA A 126 0.51 -16.37 3.61
C ALA A 126 0.86 -17.87 3.78
N SER A 127 -0.11 -18.69 4.21
CA SER A 127 0.03 -20.12 4.39
C SER A 127 -0.29 -20.96 3.14
N THR A 128 -0.82 -20.37 2.07
CA THR A 128 -1.21 -21.10 0.84
C THR A 128 -0.05 -21.87 0.18
N PHE A 129 1.20 -21.51 0.46
CA PHE A 129 2.37 -22.27 -0.02
C PHE A 129 2.60 -23.61 0.68
N PHE A 130 1.98 -23.85 1.84
CA PHE A 130 2.13 -25.13 2.54
C PHE A 130 1.39 -26.29 1.86
N ASP A 131 0.49 -25.99 0.91
CA ASP A 131 -0.32 -26.99 0.20
C ASP A 131 0.33 -27.48 -1.12
N LEU A 132 1.61 -27.17 -1.38
CA LEU A 132 2.38 -27.57 -2.57
C LEU A 132 3.52 -28.55 -2.25
#